data_AF-Q66WY9-F1
#
_entry.id   AF-Q66WY9-F1
#
_cell.length_a   1.000
_cell.length_b   1.000
_cell.length_c   1.000
_cell.angle_alpha   90.00
_cell.angle_beta   90.00
_cell.angle_gamma   90.00
#
_symmetry.space_group_name_H-M   'P 1'
#
loop_
_entity.id
_entity.type
_entity.pdbx_description
1 polymer ?
#
loop_
_entity_poly.entity_id
_entity_poly.type
_entity_poly.pdbx_seq_one_letter_code
_entity_poly.pdbx_strand_id
1 'polypeptide(L)' 'PTSNKGAGNPDDFAFSDAKRDKHFQGYVNLLKTLREKLDKAGAEDGEYYMLTTATPSSGWLLRGMEAFQVVQYLDYVNLM' A
#
# COMPACT_ATOMS: atom_id res chain seq x y z
N PRO A 1 -1.38 -5.58 -1.33
CA PRO A 1 -1.65 -5.29 -2.76
C PRO A 1 -0.70 -6.12 -3.65
N THR A 2 -0.92 -7.43 -3.65
CA THR A 2 -0.06 -8.41 -4.33
C THR A 2 -0.69 -8.87 -5.65
N SER A 3 0.13 -9.23 -6.64
CA SER A 3 -0.31 -9.81 -7.90
C SER A 3 -0.60 -11.32 -7.84
N ASN A 4 -0.45 -11.93 -6.66
CA ASN A 4 -0.73 -13.35 -6.45
C ASN A 4 -2.22 -13.67 -6.61
N LYS A 5 -2.53 -14.75 -7.33
CA LYS A 5 -3.90 -15.26 -7.49
C LYS A 5 -4.46 -15.79 -6.17
N GLY A 6 -5.70 -15.45 -5.85
CA GLY A 6 -6.40 -15.93 -4.66
C GLY A 6 -5.78 -15.46 -3.34
N ALA A 7 -5.07 -14.32 -3.35
CA ALA A 7 -4.36 -13.80 -2.18
C ALA A 7 -5.19 -12.87 -1.29
N GLY A 8 -6.33 -12.39 -1.79
CA GLY A 8 -7.26 -11.57 -1.02
C GLY A 8 -8.18 -12.41 -0.13
N ASN A 9 -9.14 -11.76 0.53
CA ASN A 9 -10.28 -12.45 1.10
C ASN A 9 -11.07 -13.13 -0.05
N PRO A 10 -11.55 -14.39 0.11
CA PRO A 10 -12.40 -15.04 -0.89
C PRO A 10 -13.58 -14.19 -1.38
N ASP A 11 -14.19 -13.39 -0.51
CA ASP A 11 -15.30 -12.50 -0.89
C ASP A 11 -14.86 -11.39 -1.87
N ASP A 12 -13.57 -11.05 -1.87
CA ASP A 12 -12.98 -10.04 -2.76
C ASP A 12 -12.47 -10.62 -4.08
N PHE A 13 -12.53 -11.94 -4.31
CA PHE A 13 -11.90 -12.55 -5.49
C PHE A 13 -12.42 -11.98 -6.81
N ALA A 14 -13.71 -11.68 -6.91
CA ALA A 14 -14.29 -11.06 -8.11
C ALA A 14 -13.61 -9.74 -8.51
N PHE A 15 -13.06 -9.01 -7.54
CA PHE A 15 -12.37 -7.73 -7.76
C PHE A 15 -10.85 -7.87 -7.76
N SER A 16 -10.32 -8.59 -6.78
CA SER A 16 -8.89 -8.74 -6.53
C SER A 16 -8.23 -9.60 -7.62
N ASP A 17 -8.83 -10.71 -8.03
CA ASP A 17 -8.24 -11.54 -9.09
C ASP A 17 -8.32 -10.90 -10.47
N ALA A 18 -9.32 -10.04 -10.71
CA ALA A 18 -9.49 -9.34 -11.98
C ALA A 18 -8.50 -8.18 -12.19
N LYS A 19 -7.81 -7.71 -11.15
CA LYS A 19 -6.97 -6.50 -11.18
C LYS A 19 -5.54 -6.73 -10.65
N ARG A 20 -5.09 -7.99 -10.61
CA ARG A 20 -3.79 -8.37 -9.99
C ARG A 20 -2.58 -7.65 -10.57
N ASP A 21 -2.61 -7.41 -11.87
CA ASP A 21 -1.60 -6.67 -12.63
C ASP A 21 -1.54 -5.18 -12.26
N LYS A 22 -2.60 -4.63 -11.64
CA LYS A 22 -2.74 -3.21 -11.32
C LYS A 22 -2.64 -2.91 -9.83
N HIS A 23 -2.72 -3.91 -8.96
CA HIS A 23 -2.77 -3.71 -7.51
C HIS A 23 -1.58 -2.92 -6.98
N PHE A 24 -0.37 -3.28 -7.40
CA PHE A 24 0.83 -2.66 -6.85
C PHE A 24 1.00 -1.22 -7.35
N GLN A 25 0.80 -0.95 -8.66
CA GLN A 25 0.80 0.41 -9.18
C GLN A 25 -0.30 1.28 -8.55
N GLY A 26 -1.49 0.72 -8.33
CA GLY A 26 -2.57 1.40 -7.60
C GLY A 26 -2.17 1.77 -6.17
N TYR A 27 -1.44 0.89 -5.49
CA TYR A 27 -0.93 1.14 -4.15
C TYR A 27 0.17 2.22 -4.11
N VAL A 28 1.07 2.23 -5.09
CA VAL A 28 2.05 3.32 -5.28
C VAL A 28 1.33 4.66 -5.42
N ASN A 29 0.31 4.72 -6.28
CA ASN A 29 -0.47 5.94 -6.50
C ASN A 29 -1.20 6.38 -5.24
N LEU A 30 -1.80 5.44 -4.50
CA LEU A 30 -2.49 5.71 -3.24
C LEU A 30 -1.54 6.33 -2.21
N LEU A 31 -0.40 5.69 -1.95
CA LEU A 31 0.53 6.15 -0.91
C LEU A 31 1.19 7.48 -1.27
N LYS A 32 1.56 7.67 -2.54
CA LYS A 32 2.04 8.97 -3.03
C LYS A 32 1.01 10.07 -2.80
N THR A 33 -0.24 9.83 -3.20
CA THR A 33 -1.32 10.81 -3.08
C THR A 33 -1.61 11.12 -1.60
N LEU A 34 -1.65 10.11 -0.74
CA LEU A 34 -1.85 10.30 0.69
C LEU A 34 -0.72 11.13 1.31
N ARG A 35 0.55 10.83 0.99
CA ARG A 35 1.69 11.59 1.48
C ARG A 35 1.59 13.06 1.09
N GLU A 36 1.34 13.35 -0.19
CA GLU A 36 1.18 14.72 -0.70
C GLU A 36 0.04 15.48 0.01
N LYS A 37 -1.08 14.80 0.29
CA LYS A 37 -2.24 15.41 0.96
C LYS A 37 -1.98 15.65 2.45
N LEU A 38 -1.34 14.70 3.13
CA LEU A 38 -0.99 14.81 4.54
C LEU A 38 0.08 15.88 4.76
N ASP A 39 1.05 16.01 3.85
CA ASP A 39 2.07 17.06 3.92
C ASP A 39 1.45 18.44 3.77
N LYS A 40 0.52 18.61 2.82
CA LYS A 40 -0.20 19.86 2.65
C LYS A 40 -1.02 20.21 3.89
N ALA A 41 -1.81 19.27 4.40
CA ALA A 41 -2.63 19.50 5.58
C ALA A 41 -1.76 19.79 6.82
N GLY A 42 -0.67 19.05 7.00
CA GLY A 42 0.25 19.28 8.12
C GLY A 42 0.92 20.65 8.10
N ALA A 43 1.25 21.17 6.91
CA ALA A 43 1.75 22.54 6.75
C ALA A 43 0.69 23.62 7.07
N GLU A 44 -0.58 23.36 6.75
CA GLU A 44 -1.71 24.26 7.05
C GLU A 44 -2.06 24.24 8.56
N ASP A 45 -1.98 23.06 9.19
CA ASP A 45 -2.35 22.85 10.59
C ASP A 45 -1.19 23.09 11.57
N GLY A 46 0.06 23.10 11.09
CA GLY A 46 1.24 23.18 11.93
C GLY A 46 1.56 21.89 12.70
N GLU A 47 1.11 20.74 12.20
CA GLU A 47 1.24 19.41 12.83
C GLU A 47 1.77 18.38 11.83
N TYR A 48 2.50 17.35 12.28
CA TYR A 48 3.01 16.31 11.38
C TYR A 48 2.11 15.08 11.38
N TYR A 49 1.44 14.82 10.25
CA TYR A 49 0.63 13.62 10.08
C TYR A 49 1.43 12.45 9.54
N MET A 50 1.55 11.40 10.36
CA MET A 50 2.20 10.15 9.95
C MET A 50 1.35 9.35 8.95
N LEU A 51 2.02 8.73 7.98
CA LEU A 51 1.49 7.72 7.09
C LEU A 51 2.21 6.40 7.33
N THR A 52 1.49 5.41 7.85
CA THR A 52 2.02 4.09 8.20
C THR A 52 1.17 3.00 7.56
N THR A 53 1.69 1.78 7.50
CA THR A 53 0.95 0.65 6.92
C THR A 53 1.09 -0.60 7.78
N ALA A 54 0.05 -1.43 7.79
CA ALA A 54 0.18 -2.83 8.17
C ALA A 54 0.64 -3.63 6.94
N THR A 55 1.86 -4.16 6.98
CA THR A 55 2.54 -4.78 5.83
C THR A 55 2.70 -6.29 6.08
N PRO A 56 2.37 -7.17 5.11
CA PRO A 56 2.48 -8.61 5.31
C PRO A 56 3.93 -9.07 5.51
N SER A 57 4.16 -9.97 6.48
CA SER A 57 5.42 -10.70 6.66
C SER A 57 5.54 -11.94 5.76
N SER A 58 4.43 -12.38 5.16
CA SER A 58 4.40 -13.55 4.27
C SER A 58 5.23 -13.31 3.00
N GLY A 59 6.33 -14.05 2.87
CA GLY A 59 7.14 -14.06 1.65
C GLY A 59 6.37 -14.47 0.40
N TRP A 60 5.29 -15.24 0.55
CA TRP A 60 4.38 -15.55 -0.56
C TRP A 60 3.70 -14.27 -1.06
N LEU A 61 3.06 -13.50 -0.17
CA LEU A 61 2.41 -12.23 -0.53
C LEU A 61 3.42 -11.23 -1.11
N LEU A 62 4.56 -11.05 -0.45
CA LEU A 62 5.60 -10.09 -0.83
C LEU A 62 6.16 -10.36 -2.24
N ARG A 63 6.21 -11.62 -2.69
CA ARG A 63 6.67 -11.96 -4.04
C ARG A 63 5.86 -11.28 -5.15
N GLY A 64 4.57 -11.01 -4.92
CA GLY A 64 3.72 -10.29 -5.86
C GLY A 64 3.63 -8.79 -5.60
N MET A 65 4.50 -8.23 -4.75
CA MET A 65 4.52 -6.81 -4.36
C MET A 65 5.78 -6.07 -4.85
N GLU A 66 6.31 -6.51 -6.00
CA GLU A 66 7.50 -5.93 -6.64
C GLU A 66 8.69 -5.78 -5.65
N ALA A 67 9.41 -4.65 -5.71
CA ALA A 67 10.48 -4.31 -4.78
C ALA A 67 9.96 -3.56 -3.54
N PHE A 68 8.64 -3.45 -3.37
CA PHE A 68 8.00 -2.69 -2.30
C PHE A 68 8.49 -1.21 -2.23
N GLN A 69 8.66 -0.56 -3.38
CA GLN A 69 9.22 0.80 -3.52
C GLN A 69 8.37 1.93 -2.91
N VAL A 70 7.28 1.59 -2.23
CA VAL A 70 6.40 2.52 -1.55
C VAL A 70 6.94 3.01 -0.20
N VAL A 71 8.00 2.38 0.34
CA VAL A 71 8.61 2.77 1.62
C VAL A 71 9.03 4.23 1.68
N GLN A 72 9.34 4.84 0.53
CA GLN A 72 9.68 6.26 0.44
C GLN A 72 8.53 7.21 0.83
N TYR A 73 7.29 6.73 0.84
CA TYR A 73 6.11 7.52 1.21
C TYR A 73 5.67 7.26 2.65
N LEU A 74 6.28 6.30 3.35
CA LEU A 74 5.83 5.84 4.66
C LEU A 74 6.80 6.28 5.74
N ASP A 75 6.24 6.65 6.89
CA ASP A 75 7.02 6.93 8.10
C ASP A 75 7.64 5.66 8.67
N TYR A 76 6.84 4.59 8.73
CA TYR A 76 7.27 3.25 9.07
C TYR A 76 6.23 2.23 8.62
N VAL A 77 6.64 0.96 8.65
CA VAL A 77 5.76 -0.19 8.40
C VAL A 77 5.60 -0.99 9.69
N ASN A 78 4.37 -1.44 9.94
CA ASN A 78 4.05 -2.42 10.97
C ASN A 78 3.95 -3.79 10.31
N LEU A 79 4.94 -4.65 10.52
CA LEU A 79 4.95 -5.99 9.92
C LEU A 79 3.93 -6.90 10.63
N MET A 80 3.12 -7.61 9.84
CA MET A 80 2.10 -8.57 10.28
C MET A 80 2.54 -10.01 10.02
#